data_AF-A0A498IWA4-F1
#
_entry.id   AF-A0A498IWA4-F1
#
_cell.length_a   1.000
_cell.length_b   1.000
_cell.length_c   1.000
_cell.angle_alpha   90.00
_cell.angle_beta   90.00
_cell.angle_gamma   90.00
#
_symmetry.space_group_name_H-M   'P 1'
#
loop_
_entity.id
_entity.type
_entity.pdbx_description
1 polymer ?
#
loop_
_entity_poly.entity_id
_entity_poly.type
_entity_poly.pdbx_seq_one_letter_code
_entity_poly.pdbx_strand_id
1 'polypeptide(L)'
;MFPVCVGAAWIQVSSSSAPVSAIFKTSSGFVHVGAIVAESGCWSMLKGGLTVNASGPAELYFESENTSVEIFVDSISLQPFTQKQWNSHQQQSIEKVRKTNVRIQAVTEQGNPLENATIIIQQKAPGFPFGVAVNKNILTNTAYQNWFTSKPFKVTTFEDEMKWYTTEPSPGQEDYSAADALVQFAKQHQIAV
;
A
#
# COMPACT_ATOMS: atom_id res chain seq x y z
N MET A 1 11.25 -15.93 -15.05
CA MET A 1 10.57 -15.06 -14.07
C MET A 1 10.03 -15.99 -12.99
N PHE A 2 10.43 -15.79 -11.74
CA PHE A 2 9.98 -16.65 -10.66
C PHE A 2 8.54 -16.33 -10.25
N PRO A 3 7.76 -17.32 -9.80
CA PRO A 3 6.40 -17.09 -9.34
C PRO A 3 6.40 -16.26 -8.04
N VAL A 4 5.38 -15.42 -7.90
CA VAL A 4 5.03 -14.81 -6.62
C VAL A 4 4.00 -15.74 -5.97
N CYS A 5 4.13 -15.99 -4.68
CA CYS A 5 3.21 -16.81 -3.91
C CYS A 5 2.50 -15.95 -2.87
N VAL A 6 1.23 -16.26 -2.61
CA VAL A 6 0.55 -15.81 -1.39
C VAL A 6 0.45 -16.99 -0.44
N GLY A 7 0.96 -16.79 0.77
CA GLY A 7 0.74 -17.69 1.90
C GLY A 7 -0.43 -17.17 2.75
N ALA A 8 -1.27 -18.09 3.20
CA ALA A 8 -2.29 -17.82 4.20
C ALA A 8 -2.36 -18.97 5.20
N ALA A 9 -2.59 -18.63 6.47
CA ALA A 9 -2.83 -19.61 7.53
C ALA A 9 -3.70 -18.98 8.62
N TRP A 10 -4.53 -19.80 9.28
CA TRP A 10 -5.20 -19.40 10.51
C TRP A 10 -4.28 -19.67 11.69
N ILE A 11 -4.12 -18.67 12.55
CA ILE A 11 -3.22 -18.68 13.69
C ILE A 11 -4.01 -18.38 14.96
N GLN A 12 -3.73 -19.14 16.01
CA GLN A 12 -4.18 -18.92 17.38
C GLN A 12 -3.02 -19.22 18.33
N VAL A 13 -3.02 -18.61 19.52
CA VAL A 13 -2.02 -18.90 20.57
C VAL A 13 -2.67 -19.45 21.83
N SER A 14 -1.93 -20.20 22.65
CA SER A 14 -2.51 -20.81 23.85
C SER A 14 -2.93 -19.81 24.92
N SER A 15 -2.25 -18.67 25.05
CA SER A 15 -2.53 -17.69 26.11
C SER A 15 -2.30 -16.24 25.69
N SER A 16 -3.13 -15.35 26.24
CA SER A 16 -3.08 -13.89 26.00
C SER A 16 -3.01 -13.56 24.51
N SER A 17 -2.08 -12.70 24.11
CA SER A 17 -1.74 -12.41 22.72
C SER A 17 -0.24 -12.55 22.51
N ALA A 18 0.17 -13.00 21.32
CA ALA A 18 1.58 -13.00 20.96
C ALA A 18 1.78 -12.63 19.47
N PRO A 19 2.85 -11.89 19.14
CA PRO A 19 3.28 -11.73 17.76
C PRO A 19 3.71 -13.09 17.20
N VAL A 20 3.18 -13.46 16.04
CA VAL A 20 3.54 -14.67 15.30
C VAL A 20 3.97 -14.28 13.89
N SER A 21 5.15 -14.71 13.47
CA SER A 21 5.70 -14.50 12.13
C SER A 21 5.70 -15.79 11.32
N ALA A 22 5.34 -15.71 10.05
CA ALA A 22 5.48 -16.81 9.09
C ALA A 22 6.77 -16.63 8.28
N ILE A 23 7.63 -17.65 8.28
CA ILE A 23 8.98 -17.59 7.70
C ILE A 23 9.22 -18.81 6.83
N PHE A 24 9.71 -18.61 5.60
CA PHE A 24 10.26 -19.70 4.80
C PHE A 24 11.77 -19.77 4.98
N LYS A 25 12.28 -20.95 5.28
CA LYS A 25 13.70 -21.28 5.14
C LYS A 25 13.92 -21.96 3.80
N THR A 26 14.82 -21.39 3.01
CA THR A 26 15.22 -21.90 1.71
C THR A 26 16.73 -22.14 1.71
N SER A 27 17.27 -22.65 0.59
CA SER A 27 18.73 -22.72 0.38
C SER A 27 19.40 -21.34 0.33
N SER A 28 18.65 -20.27 0.07
CA SER A 28 19.13 -18.89 -0.01
C SER A 28 18.98 -18.10 1.30
N GLY A 29 18.36 -18.69 2.34
CA GLY A 29 18.22 -18.07 3.66
C GLY A 29 16.77 -18.07 4.16
N PHE A 30 16.46 -17.13 5.05
CA PHE A 30 15.13 -16.96 5.62
C PHE A 30 14.37 -15.83 4.93
N VAL A 31 13.09 -16.05 4.66
CA VAL A 31 12.20 -15.07 4.03
C VAL A 31 10.95 -14.90 4.88
N HIS A 32 10.81 -13.71 5.47
CA HIS A 32 9.62 -13.31 6.23
C HIS A 32 8.47 -12.99 5.28
N VAL A 33 7.32 -13.63 5.49
CA VAL A 33 6.15 -13.51 4.59
C VAL A 33 5.08 -12.63 5.17
N GLY A 34 4.91 -12.65 6.48
CA GLY A 34 3.94 -11.83 7.20
C GLY A 34 4.04 -12.07 8.70
N ALA A 35 3.45 -11.17 9.46
CA ALA A 35 3.32 -11.27 10.90
C ALA A 35 1.92 -10.84 11.32
N ILE A 36 1.45 -11.39 12.45
CA ILE A 36 0.17 -11.05 13.06
C ILE A 36 0.33 -11.04 14.58
N VAL A 37 -0.48 -10.26 15.28
CA VAL A 37 -0.70 -10.46 16.71
C VAL A 37 -1.86 -11.44 16.84
N ALA A 38 -1.55 -12.68 17.20
CA ALA A 38 -2.54 -13.73 17.42
C ALA A 38 -3.01 -13.71 18.88
N GLU A 39 -4.26 -14.11 19.12
CA GLU A 39 -4.89 -14.10 20.44
C GLU A 39 -5.37 -15.50 20.83
N SER A 40 -5.45 -15.75 22.14
CA SER A 40 -6.01 -16.98 22.68
C SER A 40 -7.52 -17.05 22.50
N GLY A 41 -8.02 -18.22 22.06
CA GLY A 41 -9.43 -18.44 21.77
C GLY A 41 -9.95 -17.80 20.47
N CYS A 42 -9.11 -17.08 19.72
CA CYS A 42 -9.51 -16.42 18.48
C CYS A 42 -8.60 -16.81 17.31
N TRP A 43 -9.18 -17.45 16.29
CA TRP A 43 -8.48 -17.71 15.03
C TRP A 43 -8.38 -16.43 14.20
N SER A 44 -7.14 -16.03 13.89
CA SER A 44 -6.84 -14.87 13.05
C SER A 44 -6.07 -15.29 11.81
N MET A 45 -6.43 -14.75 10.65
CA MET A 45 -5.79 -15.13 9.39
C MET A 45 -4.52 -14.30 9.15
N LEU A 46 -3.36 -14.96 9.18
CA LEU A 46 -2.12 -14.40 8.66
C LEU A 46 -2.12 -14.56 7.14
N LYS A 47 -1.90 -13.46 6.41
CA LYS A 47 -1.75 -13.47 4.96
C LYS A 47 -0.54 -12.64 4.55
N GLY A 48 0.28 -13.19 3.66
CA GLY A 48 1.50 -12.53 3.23
C GLY A 48 1.96 -12.96 1.84
N GLY A 49 2.82 -12.15 1.23
CA GLY A 49 3.38 -12.38 -0.10
C GLY A 49 4.82 -12.84 -0.03
N LEU A 50 5.21 -13.73 -0.94
CA LEU A 50 6.56 -14.26 -1.08
C LEU A 50 6.99 -14.19 -2.54
N THR A 51 8.15 -13.59 -2.81
CA THR A 51 8.82 -13.73 -4.11
C THR A 51 9.93 -14.75 -3.95
N VAL A 52 9.82 -15.87 -4.66
CA VAL A 52 10.84 -16.93 -4.64
C VAL A 52 11.92 -16.59 -5.66
N ASN A 53 13.21 -16.70 -5.34
CA ASN A 53 14.31 -16.42 -6.27
C ASN A 53 15.17 -17.65 -6.62
N ALA A 54 14.85 -18.80 -6.02
CA ALA A 54 15.54 -20.07 -6.24
C ALA A 54 14.56 -21.24 -6.12
N SER A 55 14.80 -22.30 -6.89
CA SER A 55 14.04 -23.55 -6.79
C SER A 55 14.72 -24.51 -5.83
N GLY A 56 13.95 -25.18 -4.99
CA GLY A 56 14.45 -26.20 -4.06
C GLY A 56 13.47 -26.48 -2.93
N PRO A 57 13.80 -27.43 -2.03
CA PRO A 57 13.05 -27.64 -0.80
C PRO A 57 12.99 -26.36 0.03
N ALA A 58 11.86 -26.13 0.69
CA ALA A 58 11.67 -25.04 1.62
C ALA A 58 10.85 -25.52 2.82
N GLU A 59 11.15 -24.95 3.99
CA GLU A 59 10.47 -25.25 5.25
C GLU A 59 9.70 -23.99 5.68
N LEU A 60 8.42 -24.13 6.04
CA LEU A 60 7.60 -23.04 6.56
C LEU A 60 7.54 -23.13 8.09
N TYR A 61 7.91 -22.05 8.76
CA TYR A 61 7.87 -21.90 10.20
C TYR A 61 6.85 -20.85 10.62
N PHE A 62 6.29 -21.04 11.81
CA PHE A 62 5.55 -20.03 12.55
C PHE A 62 6.28 -19.80 13.86
N GLU A 63 6.73 -18.57 14.10
CA GLU A 63 7.62 -18.24 15.20
C GLU A 63 7.05 -17.11 16.04
N SER A 64 7.26 -17.20 17.36
CA SER A 64 6.99 -16.13 18.32
C SER A 64 8.20 -15.96 19.24
N GLU A 65 8.51 -14.72 19.60
CA GLU A 65 9.52 -14.43 20.63
C GLU A 65 9.07 -14.91 22.02
N ASN A 66 7.76 -14.99 22.24
CA ASN A 66 7.22 -15.52 23.48
C ASN A 66 7.22 -17.06 23.44
N THR A 67 8.26 -17.66 24.02
CA THR A 67 8.41 -19.14 24.07
C THR A 67 7.48 -19.82 25.07
N SER A 68 6.70 -19.06 25.84
CA SER A 68 5.73 -19.60 26.80
C SER A 68 4.34 -19.85 26.19
N VAL A 69 4.12 -19.48 24.92
CA VAL A 69 2.85 -19.74 24.22
C VAL A 69 3.02 -20.86 23.20
N GLU A 70 1.99 -21.67 23.05
CA GLU A 70 1.89 -22.63 21.95
C GLU A 70 1.19 -21.95 20.77
N ILE A 71 1.66 -22.21 19.56
CA ILE A 71 1.08 -21.69 18.33
C ILE A 71 0.25 -22.79 17.69
N PHE A 72 -1.05 -22.56 17.56
CA PHE A 72 -1.96 -23.41 16.80
C PHE A 72 -2.07 -22.85 15.39
N VAL A 73 -1.97 -23.74 14.40
CA VAL A 73 -2.01 -23.39 12.98
C VAL A 73 -3.01 -24.29 12.29
N ASP A 74 -3.89 -23.70 11.47
CA ASP A 74 -4.87 -24.45 10.68
C ASP A 74 -4.97 -23.89 9.25
N SER A 75 -5.40 -24.76 8.33
CA SER A 75 -5.80 -24.44 6.96
C SER A 75 -4.76 -23.61 6.19
N ILE A 76 -3.51 -24.07 6.26
CA ILE A 76 -2.37 -23.49 5.55
C ILE A 76 -2.61 -23.61 4.04
N SER A 77 -2.47 -22.50 3.33
CA SER A 77 -2.57 -22.44 1.87
C SER A 77 -1.40 -21.65 1.29
N LEU A 78 -0.80 -22.20 0.25
CA LEU A 78 0.23 -21.53 -0.55
C LEU A 78 -0.22 -21.56 -2.02
N GLN A 79 -0.49 -20.39 -2.58
CA GLN A 79 -0.99 -20.26 -3.95
C GLN A 79 -0.01 -19.44 -4.80
N PRO A 80 0.57 -20.02 -5.85
CA PRO A 80 1.37 -19.25 -6.79
C PRO A 80 0.46 -18.43 -7.70
N PHE A 81 0.93 -17.24 -8.08
CA PHE A 81 0.33 -16.45 -9.14
C PHE A 81 1.41 -15.78 -9.98
N THR A 82 1.08 -15.60 -11.26
CA THR A 82 1.91 -14.86 -12.21
C THR A 82 1.67 -13.35 -12.07
N GLN A 83 2.64 -12.55 -12.50
CA GLN A 83 2.45 -11.09 -12.60
C GLN A 83 1.23 -10.73 -13.45
N LYS A 84 0.93 -11.52 -14.49
CA LYS A 84 -0.26 -11.33 -15.33
C LYS A 84 -1.55 -11.55 -14.53
N GLN A 85 -1.63 -12.61 -13.73
CA GLN A 85 -2.78 -12.86 -12.85
C GLN A 85 -2.95 -11.76 -11.80
N TRP A 86 -1.84 -11.31 -11.19
CA TRP A 86 -1.85 -10.18 -10.26
C TRP A 86 -2.44 -8.91 -10.90
N ASN A 87 -1.90 -8.51 -12.05
CA ASN A 87 -2.36 -7.33 -12.78
C ASN A 87 -3.83 -7.47 -13.19
N SER A 88 -4.25 -8.67 -13.65
CA SER A 88 -5.65 -8.94 -14.01
C SER A 88 -6.58 -8.81 -12.81
N HIS A 89 -6.18 -9.31 -11.63
CA HIS A 89 -6.98 -9.21 -10.42
C HIS A 89 -7.10 -7.76 -9.93
N GLN A 90 -6.02 -6.98 -10.01
CA GLN A 90 -6.05 -5.55 -9.74
C GLN A 90 -7.00 -4.82 -10.70
N GLN A 91 -6.93 -5.13 -12.00
CA GLN A 91 -7.81 -4.52 -13.00
C GLN A 91 -9.29 -4.86 -12.75
N GLN A 92 -9.61 -6.12 -12.43
CA GLN A 92 -10.97 -6.52 -12.06
C GLN A 92 -11.47 -5.76 -10.83
N SER A 93 -10.61 -5.58 -9.82
CA SER A 93 -10.95 -4.80 -8.63
C SER A 93 -11.21 -3.34 -8.99
N ILE A 94 -10.36 -2.72 -9.81
CA ILE A 94 -10.55 -1.35 -10.32
C ILE A 94 -11.87 -1.24 -11.09
N GLU A 95 -12.16 -2.17 -12.00
CA GLU A 95 -13.42 -2.19 -12.75
C GLU A 95 -14.64 -2.30 -11.84
N LYS A 96 -14.56 -3.15 -10.81
CA LYS A 96 -15.65 -3.37 -9.85
C LYS A 96 -15.88 -2.17 -8.92
N VAL A 97 -14.81 -1.55 -8.41
CA VAL A 97 -14.91 -0.59 -7.28
C VAL A 97 -14.64 0.86 -7.68
N ARG A 98 -14.03 1.11 -8.84
CA ARG A 98 -13.65 2.45 -9.31
C ARG A 98 -14.25 2.83 -10.66
N LYS A 99 -14.88 1.90 -11.38
CA LYS A 99 -15.55 2.19 -12.65
C LYS A 99 -17.04 1.88 -12.53
N THR A 100 -17.82 2.60 -13.33
CA THR A 100 -19.25 2.36 -13.48
C THR A 100 -19.65 2.71 -14.90
N ASN A 101 -20.73 2.11 -15.38
CA ASN A 101 -21.29 2.45 -16.68
C ASN A 101 -22.07 3.76 -16.54
N VAL A 102 -21.72 4.74 -17.37
CA VAL A 102 -22.41 6.04 -17.42
C VAL A 102 -23.10 6.16 -18.77
N ARG A 103 -24.38 6.54 -18.75
CA ARG A 103 -25.14 6.88 -19.95
C ARG A 103 -25.32 8.39 -20.01
N ILE A 104 -24.88 9.02 -21.10
CA ILE A 104 -25.07 10.44 -21.37
C ILE A 104 -26.00 10.55 -22.58
N GLN A 105 -27.02 11.38 -22.48
CA GLN A 105 -27.97 11.62 -23.54
C GLN A 105 -28.20 13.12 -23.69
N ALA A 106 -27.95 13.65 -24.88
CA ALA A 106 -28.37 15.00 -25.24
C ALA A 106 -29.84 14.96 -25.65
N VAL A 107 -30.64 15.89 -25.14
CA VAL A 107 -32.07 15.99 -25.42
C VAL A 107 -32.46 17.41 -25.80
N THR A 108 -33.51 17.56 -26.60
CA THR A 108 -34.12 18.86 -26.91
C THR A 108 -34.92 19.37 -25.70
N GLU A 109 -35.41 20.61 -25.77
CA GLU A 109 -36.30 21.17 -24.73
C GLU A 109 -37.56 20.34 -24.50
N GLN A 110 -38.03 19.62 -25.53
CA GLN A 110 -39.20 18.74 -25.48
C GLN A 110 -38.86 17.34 -24.94
N GLY A 111 -37.61 17.09 -24.55
CA GLY A 111 -37.15 15.79 -24.02
C GLY A 111 -36.81 14.74 -25.07
N ASN A 112 -36.84 15.08 -26.36
CA ASN A 112 -36.51 14.15 -27.44
C ASN A 112 -34.99 14.00 -27.60
N PRO A 113 -34.46 12.82 -27.95
CA PRO A 113 -33.03 12.64 -28.22
C PRO A 113 -32.54 13.60 -29.31
N LEU A 114 -31.44 14.32 -29.05
CA LEU A 114 -30.83 15.21 -30.03
C LEU A 114 -29.97 14.39 -31.00
N GLU A 115 -30.34 14.37 -32.28
CA GLU A 115 -29.57 13.70 -33.33
C GLU A 115 -28.22 14.39 -33.60
N ASN A 116 -27.20 13.60 -33.94
CA ASN A 116 -25.86 14.08 -34.31
C ASN A 116 -25.16 14.96 -33.25
N ALA A 117 -25.51 14.81 -31.97
CA ALA A 117 -24.85 15.51 -30.88
C ALA A 117 -23.42 14.99 -30.66
N THR A 118 -22.45 15.91 -30.56
CA THR A 118 -21.07 15.58 -30.18
C THR A 118 -20.87 15.80 -28.68
N ILE A 119 -20.48 14.74 -27.96
CA ILE A 119 -20.17 14.79 -26.53
C ILE A 119 -18.66 14.68 -26.34
N ILE A 120 -18.05 15.63 -25.62
CA ILE A 120 -16.64 15.60 -25.24
C ILE A 120 -16.55 15.47 -23.72
N ILE A 121 -15.86 14.43 -23.24
CA ILE A 121 -15.64 14.18 -21.82
C ILE A 121 -14.16 14.38 -21.51
N GLN A 122 -13.85 15.26 -20.56
CA GLN A 122 -12.49 15.50 -20.08
C GLN A 122 -12.41 15.30 -18.57
N GLN A 123 -11.57 14.36 -18.14
CA GLN A 123 -11.28 14.17 -16.72
C GLN A 123 -10.35 15.30 -16.22
N LYS A 124 -10.84 16.14 -15.31
CA LYS A 124 -10.08 17.28 -14.76
C LYS A 124 -9.24 16.92 -13.53
N ALA A 125 -9.70 15.96 -12.73
CA ALA A 125 -9.03 15.52 -11.50
C ALA A 125 -9.41 14.07 -11.14
N PRO A 126 -8.58 13.36 -10.36
CA PRO A 126 -8.97 12.08 -9.77
C PRO A 126 -10.02 12.30 -8.66
N GLY A 127 -10.95 11.36 -8.53
CA GLY A 127 -11.95 11.36 -7.45
C GLY A 127 -11.44 10.85 -6.10
N PHE A 128 -10.13 10.62 -5.96
CA PHE A 128 -9.48 10.15 -4.74
C PHE A 128 -8.10 10.81 -4.58
N PRO A 129 -7.59 10.94 -3.34
CA PRO A 129 -6.25 11.44 -3.10
C PRO A 129 -5.19 10.57 -3.77
N PHE A 130 -4.36 11.17 -4.61
CA PHE A 130 -3.23 10.51 -5.24
C PHE A 130 -1.98 11.36 -5.05
N GLY A 131 -0.90 10.73 -4.60
CA GLY A 131 0.27 11.44 -4.09
C GLY A 131 1.51 10.58 -4.03
N VAL A 132 2.60 11.21 -3.61
CA VAL A 132 3.91 10.58 -3.39
C VAL A 132 4.54 11.19 -2.14
N ALA A 133 5.43 10.45 -1.49
CA ALA A 133 6.26 11.00 -0.43
C ALA A 133 7.30 11.97 -1.02
N VAL A 134 7.66 13.01 -0.26
CA VAL A 134 8.73 13.95 -0.59
C VAL A 134 9.64 14.14 0.61
N ASN A 135 10.89 14.51 0.37
CA ASN A 135 11.84 14.86 1.42
C ASN A 135 12.38 16.28 1.20
N LYS A 136 13.13 16.79 2.18
CA LYS A 136 13.69 18.14 2.22
C LYS A 136 14.55 18.51 1.02
N ASN A 137 15.07 17.53 0.26
CA ASN A 137 15.87 17.81 -0.94
C ASN A 137 15.06 18.52 -2.02
N ILE A 138 13.72 18.43 -2.01
CA ILE A 138 12.87 19.17 -2.94
C ILE A 138 12.98 20.68 -2.75
N LEU A 139 13.33 21.16 -1.56
CA LEU A 139 13.38 22.60 -1.25
C LEU A 139 14.47 23.34 -2.03
N THR A 140 15.55 22.65 -2.42
CA THR A 140 16.70 23.26 -3.12
C THR A 140 16.91 22.71 -4.53
N ASN A 141 16.22 21.63 -4.92
CA ASN A 141 16.40 20.98 -6.21
C ASN A 141 15.26 21.31 -7.19
N THR A 142 15.53 22.24 -8.11
CA THR A 142 14.55 22.67 -9.14
C THR A 142 14.10 21.53 -10.05
N ALA A 143 14.96 20.57 -10.40
CA ALA A 143 14.56 19.44 -11.22
C ALA A 143 13.55 18.54 -10.49
N TYR A 144 13.75 18.36 -9.18
CA TYR A 144 12.81 17.61 -8.34
C TYR A 144 11.48 18.35 -8.18
N GLN A 145 11.51 19.66 -7.94
CA GLN A 145 10.30 20.50 -7.89
C GLN A 145 9.50 20.43 -9.20
N ASN A 146 10.18 20.56 -10.35
CA ASN A 146 9.56 20.48 -11.67
C ASN A 146 8.95 19.10 -11.92
N TRP A 147 9.68 18.02 -11.57
CA TRP A 147 9.14 16.68 -11.68
C TRP A 147 7.88 16.53 -10.83
N PHE A 148 7.93 16.89 -9.55
CA PHE A 148 6.82 16.72 -8.61
C PHE A 148 5.58 17.50 -9.03
N THR A 149 5.77 18.77 -9.41
CA THR A 149 4.66 19.67 -9.78
C THR A 149 4.11 19.41 -11.19
N SER A 150 4.86 18.75 -12.08
CA SER A 150 4.36 18.32 -13.39
C SER A 150 3.38 17.14 -13.33
N LYS A 151 3.32 16.41 -12.21
CA LYS A 151 2.47 15.23 -12.04
C LYS A 151 1.11 15.62 -11.44
N PRO A 152 0.05 14.85 -11.67
CA PRO A 152 -1.28 15.12 -11.13
C PRO A 152 -1.42 14.73 -9.65
N PHE A 153 -0.40 15.00 -8.83
CA PHE A 153 -0.45 14.77 -7.39
C PHE A 153 -1.35 15.82 -6.72
N LYS A 154 -2.15 15.37 -5.76
CA LYS A 154 -3.05 16.20 -4.95
C LYS A 154 -2.73 16.16 -3.46
N VAL A 155 -1.98 15.14 -3.04
CA VAL A 155 -1.52 14.96 -1.67
C VAL A 155 -0.05 14.56 -1.64
N THR A 156 0.63 14.78 -0.52
CA THR A 156 2.00 14.32 -0.26
C THR A 156 2.17 14.02 1.22
N THR A 157 3.19 13.24 1.56
CA THR A 157 3.66 13.04 2.94
C THR A 157 5.15 13.30 2.98
N PHE A 158 5.69 13.68 4.13
CA PHE A 158 7.13 13.87 4.26
C PHE A 158 7.80 12.56 4.67
N GLU A 159 8.93 12.22 4.05
CA GLU A 159 9.60 10.94 4.25
C GLU A 159 10.07 10.78 5.70
N ASP A 160 10.72 11.82 6.23
CA ASP A 160 11.29 11.81 7.58
C ASP A 160 11.03 13.09 8.37
N GLU A 161 10.68 14.18 7.70
CA GLU A 161 10.72 15.52 8.27
C GLU A 161 9.66 15.76 9.36
N MET A 162 8.64 14.90 9.46
CA MET A 162 7.65 14.93 10.56
C MET A 162 7.87 13.82 11.60
N LYS A 163 8.92 12.99 11.45
CA LYS A 163 9.21 11.95 12.42
C LYS A 163 9.96 12.55 13.60
N TRP A 164 9.66 12.01 14.79
CA TRP A 164 10.19 12.50 16.07
C TRP A 164 11.73 12.65 16.07
N TYR A 165 12.48 11.70 15.52
CA TYR A 165 13.94 11.75 15.47
C TYR A 165 14.49 12.88 14.58
N THR A 166 13.66 13.45 13.71
CA THR A 166 14.02 14.59 12.88
C THR A 166 13.63 15.89 13.56
N THR A 167 12.41 15.95 14.13
CA THR A 167 11.88 17.17 14.75
C THR A 167 12.37 17.38 16.18
N GLU A 168 12.86 16.34 16.86
CA GLU A 168 13.42 16.40 18.22
C GLU A 168 14.58 15.38 18.33
N PRO A 169 15.75 15.68 17.72
CA PRO A 169 16.91 14.77 17.75
C PRO A 169 17.52 14.60 19.15
N SER A 170 17.18 15.47 20.10
CA SER A 170 17.56 15.37 21.50
C SER A 170 16.45 15.93 22.38
N PRO A 171 16.19 15.35 23.57
CA PRO A 171 15.08 15.78 24.42
C PRO A 171 15.06 17.28 24.68
N GLY A 172 13.94 17.92 24.39
CA GLY A 172 13.71 19.36 24.52
C GLY A 172 14.40 20.24 23.46
N GLN A 173 15.03 19.65 22.44
CA GLN A 173 15.61 20.36 21.30
C GLN A 173 14.76 20.14 20.05
N GLU A 174 13.69 20.90 19.92
CA GLU A 174 12.78 20.82 18.78
C GLU A 174 13.26 21.66 17.58
N ASP A 175 13.19 21.12 16.37
CA ASP A 175 13.41 21.82 15.10
C ASP A 175 12.42 21.35 14.02
N TYR A 176 11.43 22.21 13.73
CA TYR A 176 10.42 21.97 12.69
C TYR A 176 10.73 22.68 11.37
N SER A 177 11.88 23.34 11.24
CA SER A 177 12.18 24.21 10.10
C SER A 177 12.04 23.52 8.73
N ALA A 178 12.53 22.28 8.62
CA ALA A 178 12.40 21.49 7.39
C ALA A 178 10.95 21.10 7.10
N ALA A 179 10.20 20.67 8.12
CA ALA A 179 8.79 20.32 7.98
C ALA A 179 7.95 21.54 7.57
N ASP A 180 8.16 22.67 8.23
CA ASP A 180 7.47 23.92 7.94
C ASP A 180 7.74 24.41 6.52
N ALA A 181 8.99 24.33 6.07
CA ALA A 181 9.35 24.67 4.70
C ALA A 181 8.68 23.74 3.68
N LEU A 182 8.57 22.44 3.96
CA LEU A 182 7.85 21.50 3.11
C LEU A 182 6.34 21.74 3.09
N VAL A 183 5.73 22.09 4.23
CA VAL A 183 4.31 22.50 4.29
C VAL A 183 4.08 23.75 3.44
N GLN A 184 4.97 24.75 3.54
CA GLN A 184 4.89 25.97 2.74
C GLN A 184 5.02 25.67 1.24
N PHE A 185 5.99 24.84 0.85
CA PHE A 185 6.15 24.38 -0.53
C PHE A 185 4.89 23.68 -1.06
N ALA A 186 4.33 22.73 -0.31
CA ALA A 186 3.12 22.02 -0.69
C ALA A 186 1.92 22.97 -0.86
N LYS A 187 1.73 23.91 0.08
CA LYS A 187 0.68 24.94 0.01
C LYS A 187 0.82 25.83 -1.23
N GLN A 188 2.04 26.26 -1.55
CA GLN A 188 2.31 27.08 -2.74
C GLN A 188 1.90 26.38 -4.04
N HIS A 189 2.03 25.05 -4.08
CA HIS A 189 1.66 24.23 -5.23
C HIS A 189 0.25 23.63 -5.14
N GLN A 190 -0.57 24.04 -4.16
CA GLN A 190 -1.94 23.54 -3.95
C GLN A 190 -2.00 22.02 -3.76
N ILE A 191 -1.02 21.47 -3.06
CA ILE A 191 -0.93 20.05 -2.69
C ILE A 191 -1.19 19.93 -1.20
N ALA A 192 -2.10 19.05 -0.81
CA ALA A 192 -2.38 18.76 0.59
C ALA A 192 -1.28 17.88 1.22
N VAL A 193 -1.06 18.06 2.52
CA VAL A 193 -0.15 17.25 3.35
C VAL A 193 -0.99 16.48 4.34
#